data_AF-A0A1F7FC60-F1
#
_entry.id   AF-A0A1F7FC60-F1
#
_cell.length_a   1.000
_cell.length_b   1.000
_cell.length_c   1.000
_cell.angle_alpha   90.00
_cell.angle_beta   90.00
_cell.angle_gamma   90.00
#
_symmetry.space_group_name_H-M   'P 1'
#
loop_
_entity.id
_entity.type
_entity.pdbx_description
1 polymer ?
#
loop_
_entity_poly.entity_id
_entity_poly.type
_entity_poly.pdbx_seq_one_letter_code
_entity_poly.pdbx_strand_id
1 'polypeptide(L)'
;MALIGTNGAGKSTLFNLLLGFIAPTKGMARLFENMVSMHVLIIIRRGVGWIAAYITFIIGVLFVFLRIEAFLPIWQGTYVTAFLVLLALLIVAGFRKGFYRQL
;
A
#
# COMPACT_ATOMS: atom_id res chain seq x y z
N MET A 1 17.20 -7.78 10.59
CA MET A 1 17.41 -8.40 9.26
C MET A 1 16.72 -7.55 8.20
N ALA A 2 17.34 -7.37 7.04
CA ALA A 2 16.74 -6.65 5.91
C ALA A 2 16.70 -7.58 4.69
N LEU A 3 15.54 -7.66 4.04
CA LEU A 3 15.37 -8.41 2.79
C LEU A 3 15.48 -7.41 1.63
N ILE A 4 16.62 -7.39 0.94
CA ILE A 4 16.90 -6.48 -0.17
C ILE A 4 16.82 -7.26 -1.48
N GLY A 5 16.19 -6.68 -2.50
CA GLY A 5 16.08 -7.28 -3.84
C GLY A 5 15.32 -6.37 -4.79
N THR A 6 15.35 -6.64 -6.09
CA THR A 6 14.65 -5.86 -7.12
C THR A 6 13.12 -5.90 -6.93
N ASN A 7 12.41 -4.90 -7.47
CA ASN A 7 10.95 -4.94 -7.54
C ASN A 7 10.53 -6.18 -8.35
N GLY A 8 9.62 -6.99 -7.79
CA GLY A 8 9.21 -8.26 -8.40
C GLY A 8 9.97 -9.51 -7.93
N ALA A 9 11.05 -9.38 -7.14
CA ALA A 9 11.78 -10.53 -6.57
C ALA A 9 10.99 -11.36 -5.53
N GLY A 10 9.69 -11.09 -5.34
CA GLY A 10 8.84 -11.85 -4.42
C GLY A 10 8.95 -11.47 -2.93
N LYS A 11 9.61 -10.35 -2.58
CA LYS A 11 9.72 -9.90 -1.19
C LYS A 11 8.37 -9.75 -0.49
N SER A 12 7.45 -9.02 -1.12
CA SER A 12 6.08 -8.86 -0.60
C SER A 12 5.34 -10.20 -0.56
N THR A 13 5.57 -11.07 -1.54
CA THR A 13 5.00 -12.43 -1.57
C THR A 13 5.50 -13.27 -0.41
N LEU A 14 6.78 -13.20 -0.08
CA LEU A 14 7.38 -13.91 1.05
C LEU A 14 6.84 -13.40 2.39
N PHE A 15 6.75 -12.07 2.57
CA PHE A 15 6.14 -11.50 3.76
C PHE A 15 4.67 -11.90 3.88
N ASN A 16 3.91 -11.85 2.78
CA ASN A 16 2.51 -12.29 2.77
C ASN A 16 2.36 -13.77 3.12
N LEU A 17 3.29 -14.62 2.69
CA LEU A 17 3.32 -16.03 3.03
C LEU A 17 3.63 -16.25 4.51
N LEU A 18 4.66 -15.59 5.05
CA LEU A 18 5.03 -15.68 6.48
C LEU A 18 3.95 -15.13 7.41
N LEU A 19 3.24 -14.10 6.97
CA LEU A 19 2.12 -13.51 7.69
C LEU A 19 0.82 -14.28 7.51
N GLY A 20 0.79 -15.34 6.69
CA GLY A 20 -0.38 -16.19 6.46
C GLY A 20 -1.47 -15.58 5.56
N PHE A 21 -1.16 -14.50 4.82
CA PHE A 21 -2.06 -13.93 3.83
C PHE A 21 -2.17 -14.76 2.54
N ILE A 22 -1.15 -15.58 2.25
CA ILE A 22 -1.10 -16.45 1.06
C ILE A 22 -0.65 -17.84 1.51
N ALA A 23 -1.32 -18.89 1.03
CA ALA A 23 -0.93 -20.27 1.28
C ALA A 23 0.26 -20.69 0.37
N PRO A 24 1.23 -21.46 0.89
CA PRO A 24 2.33 -21.97 0.06
C PRO A 24 1.80 -22.92 -1.02
N THR A 25 2.21 -22.73 -2.27
CA THR A 25 1.82 -23.61 -3.38
C THR A 25 2.43 -25.01 -3.24
N LYS A 26 3.63 -25.11 -2.65
CA LYS A 26 4.32 -26.36 -2.30
C LYS A 26 5.19 -26.11 -1.06
N GLY A 27 5.42 -27.15 -0.27
CA GLY A 27 6.23 -27.09 0.95
C GLY A 27 5.48 -26.57 2.17
N MET A 28 6.22 -26.23 3.23
CA MET A 28 5.67 -25.79 4.52
C MET A 28 6.39 -24.52 4.98
N ALA A 29 5.66 -23.60 5.60
CA ALA A 29 6.23 -22.41 6.24
C ALA A 29 5.95 -22.44 7.75
N ARG A 30 6.94 -22.07 8.56
CA ARG A 30 6.87 -22.09 10.02
C ARG A 30 7.38 -20.77 10.59
N LEU A 31 6.67 -20.22 11.58
CA LEU A 31 7.04 -18.98 12.25
C LEU A 31 6.88 -19.15 13.76
N PHE A 32 7.90 -18.83 14.56
CA PHE A 32 7.94 -19.00 16.02
C PHE A 32 7.29 -20.33 16.47
N GLU A 33 7.77 -21.44 15.89
CA GLU A 33 7.32 -22.81 16.14
C GLU A 33 5.93 -23.22 15.60
N ASN A 34 5.16 -22.29 15.04
CA ASN A 34 3.83 -22.56 14.50
C ASN A 34 3.86 -22.73 12.99
N MET A 35 3.13 -23.72 12.46
CA MET A 35 2.91 -23.80 11.02
C MET A 35 2.02 -22.64 10.57
N VAL A 36 2.45 -21.96 9.51
CA VAL A 36 1.69 -20.84 8.96
C VAL A 36 0.50 -21.41 8.18
N SER A 37 -0.70 -21.23 8.75
CA SER A 37 -1.98 -21.61 8.16
C SER A 37 -2.99 -20.49 8.42
N MET A 38 -4.02 -20.37 7.57
CA MET A 38 -5.06 -19.32 7.71
C MET A 38 -5.70 -19.31 9.11
N HIS A 39 -5.80 -20.46 9.78
CA HIS A 39 -6.40 -20.55 11.12
C HIS A 39 -5.48 -20.06 12.25
N VAL A 40 -4.18 -19.94 12.01
CA VAL A 40 -3.15 -19.58 13.02
C VAL A 40 -2.81 -18.08 13.00
N LEU A 41 -3.44 -17.32 12.09
CA LEU A 41 -3.25 -15.87 11.91
C LEU A 41 -3.40 -15.09 13.22
N ILE A 42 -4.32 -15.48 14.11
CA ILE A 42 -4.56 -14.81 15.39
C ILE A 42 -3.36 -14.93 16.34
N ILE A 43 -2.64 -16.06 16.32
CA ILE A 43 -1.50 -16.33 17.19
C ILE A 43 -0.27 -15.59 16.65
N ILE A 44 -0.02 -15.70 15.34
CA ILE A 44 1.13 -15.05 14.68
C ILE A 44 1.03 -13.52 14.80
N ARG A 45 -0.17 -12.94 14.66
CA ARG A 45 -0.38 -11.49 14.77
C ARG A 45 -0.15 -10.92 16.17
N ARG A 46 -0.16 -11.74 17.22
CA ARG A 46 0.15 -11.27 18.59
C ARG A 46 1.64 -11.01 18.81
N GLY A 47 2.52 -11.67 18.04
CA GLY A 47 3.97 -11.52 18.15
C GLY A 47 4.61 -10.74 17.00
N VAL A 48 3.85 -10.39 15.94
CA VAL A 48 4.39 -9.77 14.72
C VAL A 48 3.65 -8.48 14.39
N GLY A 49 4.34 -7.35 14.54
CA GLY A 49 3.90 -6.06 14.00
C GLY A 49 4.25 -5.96 12.51
N TRP A 50 3.23 -5.81 11.65
CA TRP A 50 3.43 -5.60 10.22
C TRP A 50 2.84 -4.26 9.78
N ILE A 51 3.62 -3.50 9.02
CA ILE A 51 3.20 -2.24 8.39
C ILE A 51 3.10 -2.51 6.89
N ALA A 52 1.86 -2.52 6.37
CA ALA A 52 1.62 -2.74 4.95
C ALA A 52 2.21 -1.58 4.13
N ALA A 53 2.94 -1.89 3.06
CA ALA A 53 3.55 -0.88 2.20
C ALA A 53 2.54 0.14 1.61
N TYR A 54 1.29 -0.29 1.40
CA TYR A 54 0.22 0.58 0.88
C TYR A 54 -0.42 1.50 1.94
N ILE A 55 -0.29 1.18 3.23
CA ILE A 55 -0.83 2.03 4.32
C ILE A 55 -0.16 3.41 4.31
N THR A 56 1.14 3.47 4.04
CA THR A 56 1.89 4.73 3.96
C THR A 56 1.41 5.61 2.81
N PHE A 57 1.00 5.00 1.69
CA PHE A 57 0.47 5.75 0.54
C PHE A 57 -0.88 6.38 0.86
N ILE A 58 -1.79 5.63 1.49
CA ILE A 58 -3.13 6.15 1.86
C ILE A 58 -3.01 7.29 2.87
N ILE A 59 -2.16 7.12 3.89
CA ILE A 59 -1.93 8.17 4.90
C ILE A 59 -1.30 9.41 4.23
N GLY A 60 -0.31 9.23 3.36
CA GLY A 60 0.31 10.35 2.64
C GLY A 60 -0.66 11.12 1.77
N VAL A 61 -1.50 10.42 1.00
CA VAL A 61 -2.55 11.02 0.17
C VAL A 61 -3.56 11.77 1.03
N LEU A 62 -4.04 11.15 2.12
CA LEU A 62 -4.97 11.78 3.05
C LEU A 62 -4.39 13.05 3.68
N PHE A 63 -3.11 13.04 4.08
CA PHE A 63 -2.41 14.21 4.62
C PHE A 63 -2.29 15.34 3.59
N VAL A 64 -2.01 15.02 2.33
CA VAL A 64 -1.95 16.00 1.25
C VAL A 64 -3.33 16.64 1.05
N PHE A 65 -4.40 15.85 0.98
CA PHE A 65 -5.76 16.37 0.86
C PHE A 65 -6.16 17.25 2.07
N LEU A 66 -5.90 16.80 3.29
CA LEU A 66 -6.23 17.54 4.51
C LEU A 66 -5.47 18.89 4.60
N ARG A 67 -4.22 18.91 4.14
CA ARG A 67 -3.41 20.14 4.05
C ARG A 67 -3.94 21.10 2.98
N ILE A 68 -4.35 20.59 1.83
CA ILE A 68 -4.90 21.41 0.73
C ILE A 68 -6.22 22.07 1.17
N GLU A 69 -7.13 21.31 1.77
CA GLU A 69 -8.40 21.81 2.32
C GLU A 69 -8.17 22.89 3.39
N ALA A 70 -7.21 22.67 4.30
CA ALA A 70 -6.89 23.64 5.35
C ALA A 70 -6.24 24.94 4.83
N PHE A 71 -5.54 24.89 3.69
CA PHE A 71 -4.90 26.06 3.06
C PHE A 71 -5.75 26.73 1.97
N LEU A 72 -6.83 26.08 1.53
CA LEU A 72 -7.76 26.59 0.52
C LEU A 72 -8.38 27.96 0.85
N PRO A 73 -8.74 28.28 2.12
CA PRO A 73 -9.31 29.58 2.47
C PRO A 73 -8.31 30.74 2.34
N ILE A 74 -7.00 30.46 2.41
CA ILE A 74 -5.93 31.47 2.38
C ILE A 74 -5.53 31.78 0.93
N TRP A 75 -5.79 30.87 0.00
CA TRP A 75 -5.35 30.90 -1.40
C TRP A 75 -6.52 31.08 -2.40
N GLN A 76 -7.49 31.97 -2.10
CA GLN A 76 -8.63 32.27 -2.98
C GLN A 76 -8.28 33.03 -4.29
N GLY A 77 -7.18 32.66 -4.95
CA GLY A 77 -6.90 33.09 -6.32
C GLY A 77 -7.51 32.10 -7.31
N THR A 78 -8.27 32.58 -8.30
CA THR A 78 -8.89 31.80 -9.40
C THR A 78 -7.92 30.84 -10.10
N TYR A 79 -6.62 31.15 -10.08
CA TYR A 79 -5.56 30.33 -10.67
C TYR A 79 -5.25 29.05 -9.89
N VAL A 80 -5.44 29.05 -8.56
CA VAL A 80 -5.12 27.91 -7.68
C VAL A 80 -6.17 26.82 -7.82
N THR A 81 -7.44 27.19 -7.86
CA THR A 81 -8.54 26.25 -8.10
C THR A 81 -8.43 25.62 -9.49
N ALA A 82 -8.11 26.39 -10.53
CA ALA A 82 -7.87 25.85 -11.86
C ALA A 82 -6.68 24.88 -11.91
N PHE A 83 -5.58 25.19 -11.20
CA PHE A 83 -4.40 24.32 -11.12
C PHE A 83 -4.70 23.02 -10.36
N LEU A 84 -5.44 23.08 -9.25
CA LEU A 84 -5.84 21.90 -8.48
C LEU A 84 -6.79 20.99 -9.26
N VAL A 85 -7.73 21.57 -10.02
CA VAL A 85 -8.62 20.81 -10.91
C VAL A 85 -7.83 20.16 -12.05
N LEU A 86 -6.87 20.86 -12.65
CA LEU A 86 -6.00 20.31 -13.68
C LEU A 86 -5.14 19.15 -13.13
N LEU A 87 -4.57 19.32 -11.94
CA LEU A 87 -3.79 18.29 -11.25
C LEU A 87 -4.65 17.05 -10.96
N ALA A 88 -5.88 17.25 -10.45
CA ALA A 88 -6.82 16.16 -10.20
C ALA A 88 -7.20 15.42 -11.50
N LEU A 89 -7.46 16.15 -12.59
CA LEU A 89 -7.74 15.55 -13.91
C LEU A 89 -6.55 14.75 -14.45
N LEU A 90 -5.31 15.24 -14.26
CA LEU A 90 -4.10 14.52 -14.66
C LEU A 90 -3.88 13.25 -13.84
N ILE A 91 -4.16 13.28 -12.53
CA ILE A 91 -4.11 12.10 -11.67
C ILE A 91 -5.15 11.07 -12.14
N VAL A 92 -6.40 11.49 -12.35
CA VAL A 92 -7.49 10.60 -12.84
C VAL A 92 -7.17 10.02 -14.23
N ALA A 93 -6.61 10.83 -15.13
CA ALA A 93 -6.19 10.38 -16.46
C ALA A 93 -5.00 9.40 -16.40
N GLY A 94 -4.05 9.62 -15.49
CA GLY A 94 -2.94 8.71 -15.22
C GLY A 94 -3.43 7.36 -14.69
N PHE A 95 -4.42 7.37 -13.80
CA PHE A 95 -5.07 6.15 -13.30
C PHE A 95 -5.81 5.37 -14.40
N ARG A 96 -6.49 6.04 -15.35
CA ARG A 96 -7.11 5.37 -16.51
C ARG A 96 -6.10 4.68 -17.42
N LYS A 97 -4.93 5.29 -17.66
CA LYS A 97 -3.88 4.68 -18.51
C LYS A 97 -3.20 3.48 -17.84
N GLY A 98 -3.16 3.43 -16.50
CA GLY A 98 -2.64 2.27 -15.76
C GLY A 98 -3.49 1.01 -15.89
N PHE A 99 -4.80 1.15 -16.11
CA PHE A 99 -5.74 0.02 -16.19
C PHE A 99 -5.79 -0.65 -17.57
N TYR A 100 -5.48 0.08 -18.65
CA TYR A 100 -5.50 -0.43 -20.04
C TYR A 100 -4.25 -1.21 -20.47
N ARG A 101 -3.22 -1.32 -19.62
CA ARG A 101 -1.97 -2.02 -19.94
C ARG A 101 -1.91 -3.47 -19.41
N GLN A 102 -3.02 -4.00 -18.91
CA GLN A 102 -3.15 -5.39 -18.42
C GLN A 102 -4.33 -6.17 -19.05
N LEU A 103 -4.84 -5.70 -20.20
CA LEU A 103 -5.70 -6.51 -21.09
C LEU A 103 -4.94 -6.78 -22.39
#